data_AF-A0A2T7KGJ8-F1
#
_entry.id   AF-A0A2T7KGJ8-F1
#
_cell.length_a   1.000
_cell.length_b   1.000
_cell.length_c   1.000
_cell.angle_alpha   90.00
_cell.angle_beta   90.00
_cell.angle_gamma   90.00
#
_symmetry.space_group_name_H-M   'P 1'
#
loop_
_entity.id
_entity.type
_entity.pdbx_description
1 polymer ?
#
loop_
_entity_poly.entity_id
_entity_poly.type
_entity_poly.pdbx_seq_one_letter_code
_entity_poly.pdbx_strand_id
1 'polypeptide(L)'
;MPELFAACTPNSLPNDDGVAEHGWQLNILDESMTILTTVDLPEWKSFDEHVATQRLTAMGCTLRDDPKSPEQDGWTPAGIGHMASVNWAPKESR
;
A
#
# COMPACT_ATOMS: atom_id res chain seq x y z
N MET A 1 16.76 -1.76 10.48
CA MET A 1 15.54 -0.96 10.22
C MET A 1 14.36 -1.90 10.42
N PRO A 2 13.27 -1.45 11.06
CA PRO A 2 12.05 -2.26 11.14
C PRO A 2 11.57 -2.59 9.73
N GLU A 3 11.00 -3.78 9.57
CA GLU A 3 10.41 -4.18 8.29
C GLU A 3 9.06 -3.47 8.12
N LEU A 4 8.85 -2.89 6.94
CA LEU A 4 7.63 -2.20 6.59
C LEU A 4 7.03 -2.82 5.34
N PHE A 5 5.71 -2.83 5.29
CA PHE A 5 4.95 -3.38 4.19
C PHE A 5 3.96 -2.37 3.65
N ALA A 6 3.84 -2.28 2.34
CA ALA A 6 2.72 -1.65 1.67
C ALA A 6 1.67 -2.73 1.38
N ALA A 7 0.44 -2.57 1.86
CA ALA A 7 -0.64 -3.52 1.65
C ALA A 7 -1.87 -2.81 1.08
N CYS A 8 -2.33 -3.32 -0.06
CA CYS A 8 -3.63 -2.97 -0.60
C CYS A 8 -4.70 -3.82 0.07
N THR A 9 -5.61 -3.16 0.78
CA THR A 9 -6.69 -3.82 1.53
C THR A 9 -8.03 -3.33 1.03
N PRO A 10 -9.08 -4.19 1.02
CA PRO A 10 -10.41 -3.73 0.67
C PRO A 10 -10.89 -2.66 1.65
N ASN A 11 -11.51 -1.63 1.10
CA ASN A 11 -12.15 -0.57 1.85
C ASN A 11 -13.62 -0.50 1.44
N SER A 12 -14.49 -0.19 2.40
CA SER A 12 -15.89 0.09 2.12
C SER A 12 -16.20 1.44 2.74
N LEU A 13 -16.39 2.45 1.90
CA LEU A 13 -16.77 3.77 2.35
C LEU A 13 -18.30 3.90 2.23
N PRO A 14 -19.01 4.24 3.32
CA PRO A 14 -20.40 4.58 3.23
C PRO A 14 -20.54 5.91 2.47
N ASN A 15 -21.36 5.92 1.42
CA ASN A 15 -21.77 7.14 0.75
C ASN A 15 -22.86 7.88 1.57
N ASP A 16 -23.12 9.13 1.21
CA ASP A 16 -24.17 9.97 1.81
C ASP A 16 -25.59 9.38 1.64
N ASP A 17 -25.78 8.48 0.67
CA ASP A 17 -27.04 7.74 0.43
C ASP A 17 -27.16 6.45 1.25
N GLY A 18 -26.16 6.13 2.08
CA GLY A 18 -26.11 4.94 2.94
C GLY A 18 -25.70 3.66 2.23
N VAL A 19 -25.36 3.70 0.94
CA VAL A 19 -24.82 2.55 0.20
C VAL A 19 -23.30 2.50 0.41
N ALA A 20 -22.80 1.35 0.83
CA ALA A 20 -21.36 1.12 0.90
C ALA A 20 -20.82 0.85 -0.50
N GLU A 21 -19.92 1.69 -0.98
CA GLU A 21 -19.15 1.39 -2.18
C GLU A 21 -17.87 0.65 -1.78
N HIS A 22 -17.63 -0.49 -2.43
CA HIS A 22 -16.46 -1.33 -2.20
C HIS A 22 -15.31 -0.91 -3.12
N GLY A 23 -14.12 -0.84 -2.56
CA GLY A 23 -12.89 -0.63 -3.32
C GLY A 23 -11.68 -0.95 -2.47
N TRP A 24 -10.64 -0.14 -2.58
CA TRP A 24 -9.30 -0.45 -2.15
C TRP A 24 -8.64 0.76 -1.55
N GLN A 25 -7.88 0.52 -0.49
CA GLN A 25 -7.00 1.51 0.11
C GLN A 25 -5.61 0.92 0.23
N LEU A 26 -4.61 1.79 0.16
CA LEU A 26 -3.23 1.41 0.33
C LEU A 26 -2.76 1.80 1.72
N ASN A 27 -2.26 0.85 2.49
CA ASN A 27 -1.76 1.06 3.85
C ASN A 27 -0.27 0.77 3.93
N ILE A 28 0.45 1.53 4.77
CA ILE A 28 1.79 1.17 5.24
C ILE A 28 1.63 0.51 6.59
N LEU A 29 2.21 -0.68 6.75
CA LEU A 29 2.15 -1.53 7.92
C LEU A 29 3.55 -1.71 8.52
N ASP A 30 3.62 -1.89 9.83
CA ASP A 30 4.81 -2.42 10.52
C ASP A 30 4.85 -3.96 10.54
N GLU A 31 5.87 -4.53 11.15
CA GLU A 31 6.05 -5.98 11.31
C GLU A 31 4.93 -6.68 12.11
N SER A 32 4.19 -5.93 12.93
CA SER A 32 3.02 -6.43 13.67
C SER A 32 1.72 -6.27 12.91
N MET A 33 1.77 -5.89 11.62
CA MET A 33 0.62 -5.58 10.75
C MET A 33 -0.21 -4.39 11.25
N THR A 34 0.39 -3.50 12.05
CA THR A 34 -0.27 -2.26 12.49
C THR A 34 -0.23 -1.23 11.37
N ILE A 35 -1.37 -0.62 11.04
CA ILE A 35 -1.43 0.48 10.06
C ILE A 35 -0.73 1.72 10.64
N LEU A 36 0.38 2.11 10.02
CA LEU A 36 1.12 3.34 10.32
C LEU A 36 0.52 4.54 9.60
N THR A 37 0.12 4.36 8.33
CA THR A 37 -0.55 5.39 7.54
C THR A 37 -1.34 4.76 6.40
N THR A 38 -2.38 5.46 5.94
CA THR A 38 -3.09 5.17 4.70
C THR A 38 -2.63 6.13 3.61
N VAL A 39 -2.53 5.64 2.39
CA VAL A 39 -2.13 6.36 1.19
C VAL A 39 -3.33 6.38 0.25
N ASP A 40 -3.77 7.57 -0.12
CA ASP A 40 -4.91 7.73 -1.01
C ASP A 40 -4.59 7.25 -2.43
N LEU A 41 -5.43 6.34 -2.93
CA LEU A 41 -5.44 5.92 -4.33
C LEU A 41 -6.46 6.76 -5.10
N PRO A 42 -6.10 7.35 -6.25
CA PRO A 42 -7.03 8.15 -7.06
C PRO A 42 -8.16 7.30 -7.64
N GLU A 43 -7.89 6.03 -7.97
CA GLU A 43 -8.86 5.08 -8.46
C GLU A 43 -9.13 4.00 -7.42
N TRP A 44 -9.72 4.39 -6.29
CA TRP A 44 -9.97 3.48 -5.17
C TRP A 44 -10.88 2.29 -5.54
N LYS A 45 -11.65 2.32 -6.63
CA LYS A 45 -12.53 1.21 -7.05
C LYS A 45 -11.77 -0.01 -7.61
N SER A 46 -10.53 0.18 -8.05
CA SER A 46 -9.69 -0.89 -8.58
C SER A 46 -8.24 -0.71 -8.15
N PHE A 47 -7.58 -1.78 -7.74
CA PHE A 47 -6.16 -1.71 -7.45
C PHE A 47 -5.34 -1.75 -8.74
N ASP A 48 -4.49 -0.74 -8.92
CA ASP A 48 -3.48 -0.66 -9.97
C ASP A 48 -2.10 -0.50 -9.32
N GLU A 49 -1.20 -1.46 -9.60
CA GLU A 49 0.15 -1.52 -9.01
C GLU A 49 1.03 -0.34 -9.42
N HIS A 50 0.88 0.15 -10.65
CA HIS A 50 1.66 1.27 -11.16
C HIS A 50 1.29 2.56 -10.42
N VAL A 51 -0.01 2.83 -10.30
CA VAL A 51 -0.56 3.97 -9.55
C VAL A 51 -0.19 3.87 -8.07
N ALA A 52 -0.32 2.68 -7.48
CA ALA A 52 0.06 2.45 -6.08
C ALA A 52 1.55 2.74 -5.84
N THR A 53 2.43 2.26 -6.74
CA THR A 53 3.87 2.49 -6.65
C THR A 53 4.23 3.98 -6.81
N GLN A 54 3.55 4.71 -7.71
CA GLN A 54 3.72 6.14 -7.84
C GLN A 54 3.33 6.90 -6.56
N ARG A 55 2.21 6.50 -5.92
CA ARG A 55 1.75 7.09 -4.67
C ARG A 55 2.70 6.81 -3.50
N LEU A 56 3.21 5.58 -3.40
CA LEU A 56 4.26 5.22 -2.44
C LEU A 56 5.51 6.10 -2.62
N THR A 57 5.97 6.24 -3.87
CA THR A 57 7.14 7.06 -4.19
C THR A 57 6.94 8.53 -3.81
N ALA A 58 5.74 9.07 -4.01
CA ALA A 58 5.40 10.43 -3.60
C ALA A 58 5.51 10.64 -2.08
N MET A 59 5.20 9.60 -1.29
CA MET A 59 5.32 9.57 0.18
C MET A 59 6.75 9.31 0.69
N GLY A 60 7.72 9.08 -0.21
CA GLY A 60 9.08 8.68 0.16
C GLY A 60 9.22 7.19 0.48
N CYS A 61 8.25 6.37 0.07
CA CYS A 61 8.36 4.91 0.12
C CYS A 61 8.96 4.38 -1.19
N THR A 62 9.87 3.41 -1.11
CA THR A 62 10.33 2.64 -2.26
C THR A 62 10.06 1.16 -2.02
N LEU A 63 9.63 0.45 -3.06
CA LEU A 63 9.55 -1.01 -2.99
C LEU A 63 10.95 -1.58 -2.75
N ARG A 64 11.06 -2.62 -1.93
CA ARG A 64 12.32 -3.32 -1.72
C ARG A 64 12.48 -4.35 -2.84
N ASP A 65 13.52 -4.18 -3.66
CA ASP A 65 14.08 -5.29 -4.41
C ASP A 65 14.80 -6.19 -3.39
N ASP A 66 14.21 -7.32 -3.00
CA ASP A 66 14.92 -8.28 -2.12
C ASP A 66 15.66 -9.32 -2.98
N PRO A 67 17.00 -9.25 -3.08
CA PRO A 67 17.79 -10.17 -3.89
C PRO A 67 17.81 -11.61 -3.33
N LYS A 68 17.25 -11.88 -2.14
CA LYS A 68 17.22 -13.21 -1.52
C LYS A 68 15.97 -14.03 -1.86
N SER A 69 14.95 -13.41 -2.44
CA SER A 69 13.73 -14.06 -2.94
C SER A 69 13.43 -13.50 -4.33
N PRO A 70 13.95 -14.13 -5.41
CA PRO A 70 13.68 -13.69 -6.78
C PRO A 70 12.20 -13.77 -7.20
N GLU A 71 11.31 -14.21 -6.30
CA GLU A 71 9.86 -14.27 -6.46
C GLU A 71 9.12 -13.14 -5.73
N GLN A 72 9.81 -12.26 -4.98
CA GLN A 72 9.22 -11.14 -4.23
C GLN A 72 9.58 -9.77 -4.82
N ASP A 73 9.83 -9.72 -6.14
CA ASP A 73 10.01 -8.46 -6.85
C ASP A 73 8.66 -7.74 -6.99
N GLY A 74 8.44 -6.74 -6.14
CA GLY A 74 7.29 -5.86 -6.22
C GLY A 74 6.03 -6.37 -5.49
N TRP A 75 4.88 -6.14 -6.10
CA TRP A 75 3.59 -6.49 -5.51
C TRP A 75 3.36 -8.01 -5.58
N THR A 76 3.04 -8.60 -4.43
CA THR A 76 2.69 -10.01 -4.32
C THR A 76 1.22 -10.16 -3.93
N PRO A 77 0.46 -11.10 -4.52
CA PRO A 77 -0.90 -11.38 -4.09
C PRO A 77 -0.94 -11.79 -2.62
N ALA A 78 -1.77 -11.14 -1.81
CA ALA A 78 -1.88 -11.37 -0.37
C ALA A 78 -3.36 -11.49 0.02
N GLY A 79 -3.86 -12.73 0.09
CA GLY A 79 -5.25 -13.03 0.41
C GLY A 79 -6.21 -12.39 -0.61
N ILE A 80 -6.91 -11.35 -0.18
CA ILE A 80 -7.87 -10.60 -1.01
C ILE A 80 -7.26 -9.35 -1.64
N GLY A 81 -5.95 -9.11 -1.58
CA GLY A 81 -5.31 -7.91 -2.13
C GLY A 81 -3.88 -8.14 -2.57
N HIS A 82 -3.04 -7.12 -2.46
CA HIS A 82 -1.61 -7.19 -2.82
C HIS A 82 -0.75 -6.59 -1.70
N MET A 83 0.45 -7.10 -1.51
CA MET A 83 1.40 -6.64 -0.51
C MET A 83 2.81 -6.58 -1.09
N ALA A 84 3.59 -5.58 -0.69
CA ALA A 84 4.98 -5.42 -1.06
C ALA A 84 5.80 -4.95 0.14
N SER A 85 7.02 -5.44 0.30
CA SER A 85 7.95 -4.90 1.29
C SER A 85 8.47 -3.53 0.82
N VAL A 86 8.56 -2.56 1.73
CA VAL A 86 8.97 -1.19 1.40
C VAL A 86 10.04 -0.66 2.32
N ASN A 87 10.89 0.23 1.80
CA ASN A 87 11.66 1.15 2.62
C ASN A 87 10.87 2.46 2.70
N TRP A 88 10.79 3.06 3.89
CA TRP A 88 10.18 4.38 4.05
C TRP A 88 11.19 5.37 4.59
N ALA A 89 11.53 6.36 3.77
CA ALA A 89 12.30 7.53 4.15
C ALA A 89 11.39 8.75 3.90
N PRO A 90 10.55 9.13 4.88
CA PRO A 90 9.63 10.25 4.70
C PRO A 90 10.44 11.48 4.28
N LYS A 91 10.03 12.13 3.20
CA LYS A 91 10.66 13.38 2.77
C LYS A 91 10.48 14.38 3.90
N GLU A 92 11.57 14.71 4.61
CA GLU A 92 11.55 15.81 5.56
C GLU A 92 11.00 17.04 4.82
N SER A 93 9.88 17.58 5.33
CA SER A 93 9.35 18.85 4.84
C SER A 93 10.40 19.91 5.15
N ARG A 94 11.16 20.31 4.13
CA ARG A 94 12.01 21.50 4.16
C ARG A 94 11.18 22.74 3.93
#